data_AF-A0A365TTJ1-F1
#
_entry.id   AF-A0A365TTJ1-F1
#
_cell.length_a   1.000
_cell.length_b   1.000
_cell.length_c   1.000
_cell.angle_alpha   90.00
_cell.angle_beta   90.00
_cell.angle_gamma   90.00
#
_symmetry.space_group_name_H-M   'P 1'
#
loop_
_entity.id
_entity.type
_entity.pdbx_description
1 polymer ?
#
loop_
_entity_poly.entity_id
_entity_poly.type
_entity_poly.pdbx_seq_one_letter_code
_entity_poly.pdbx_strand_id
1 'polypeptide(L)'
;MIELIKPVAELVVAILELLGIFVIIGFAFYALIIEPIILLKKNKNESIFRQIRHRLGRGILLGLEFLVAADIVHTVAVELTFKTVGVLAIVVLIRTFLSFTLEVELSGRWPWQKKE
;
A
#
# COMPACT_ATOMS: atom_id res chain seq x y z
N MET A 1 6.46 -30.66 -9.11
CA MET A 1 5.34 -29.69 -9.08
C MET A 1 5.70 -28.41 -8.32
N ILE A 2 6.38 -28.48 -7.17
CA ILE A 2 6.78 -27.28 -6.38
C ILE A 2 7.84 -26.42 -7.10
N GLU A 3 8.76 -27.01 -7.88
CA GLU A 3 9.77 -26.27 -8.66
C GLU A 3 9.18 -25.38 -9.77
N LEU A 4 7.98 -25.66 -10.27
CA LEU A 4 7.31 -24.82 -11.28
C LEU A 4 6.49 -23.70 -10.63
N ILE A 5 6.05 -23.88 -9.38
CA ILE A 5 5.17 -22.93 -8.68
C ILE A 5 5.96 -21.74 -8.14
N LYS A 6 7.20 -21.96 -7.67
CA LYS A 6 8.08 -20.90 -7.15
C LYS A 6 8.31 -19.75 -8.13
N PRO A 7 8.79 -19.96 -9.38
CA PRO A 7 9.05 -18.86 -10.31
C PRO A 7 7.78 -18.13 -10.75
N VAL A 8 6.66 -18.85 -10.86
CA VAL A 8 5.36 -18.24 -11.19
C VAL A 8 4.88 -17.36 -10.04
N ALA A 9 5.00 -17.84 -8.80
CA ALA A 9 4.60 -17.07 -7.64
C ALA A 9 5.48 -15.82 -7.43
N GLU A 10 6.81 -15.93 -7.61
CA GLU A 10 7.71 -14.79 -7.56
C GLU A 10 7.35 -13.73 -8.61
N LEU A 11 7.00 -14.16 -9.83
CA LEU A 11 6.53 -13.24 -10.88
C LEU A 11 5.22 -12.55 -10.50
N VAL A 12 4.25 -13.31 -9.96
CA VAL A 12 2.96 -12.76 -9.50
C VAL A 12 3.19 -11.75 -8.37
N VAL A 13 4.03 -12.07 -7.40
CA VAL A 13 4.41 -11.16 -6.30
C VAL A 13 5.00 -9.88 -6.86
N ALA A 14 5.99 -9.98 -7.76
CA ALA A 14 6.63 -8.81 -8.36
C ALA A 14 5.63 -7.92 -9.13
N ILE A 15 4.68 -8.52 -9.86
CA ILE A 15 3.63 -7.78 -10.56
C ILE A 15 2.70 -7.07 -9.57
N LEU A 16 2.28 -7.74 -8.50
CA LEU A 16 1.41 -7.15 -7.48
C LEU A 16 2.10 -5.98 -6.77
N GLU A 17 3.37 -6.14 -6.41
CA GLU A 17 4.15 -5.07 -5.79
C GLU A 17 4.30 -3.86 -6.73
N LEU A 18 4.63 -4.11 -7.99
CA LEU A 18 4.80 -3.07 -8.98
C LEU A 18 3.49 -2.31 -9.23
N LEU A 19 2.35 -3.02 -9.30
CA LEU A 19 1.03 -2.40 -9.42
C LEU A 19 0.70 -1.55 -8.18
N GLY A 20 0.92 -2.07 -6.98
CA GLY A 20 0.67 -1.32 -5.73
C GLY A 20 1.48 -0.03 -5.67
N ILE A 21 2.79 -0.11 -5.95
CA ILE A 21 3.69 1.04 -6.00
C ILE A 21 3.23 2.04 -7.07
N PHE A 22 2.88 1.57 -8.26
CA PHE A 22 2.45 2.43 -9.36
C PHE A 22 1.15 3.17 -9.03
N VAL A 23 0.19 2.49 -8.39
CA VAL A 23 -1.06 3.12 -7.92
C VAL A 23 -0.78 4.20 -6.88
N ILE A 24 0.07 3.92 -5.89
CA ILE A 24 0.44 4.89 -4.84
C ILE A 24 1.07 6.12 -5.46
N ILE A 25 2.09 5.93 -6.30
CA ILE A 25 2.82 7.03 -6.95
C ILE A 25 1.89 7.80 -7.89
N GLY A 26 1.07 7.11 -8.68
CA GLY A 26 0.14 7.73 -9.63
C GLY A 26 -0.89 8.62 -8.93
N PHE A 27 -1.51 8.13 -7.85
CA PHE A 27 -2.43 8.94 -7.04
C PHE A 27 -1.72 10.08 -6.31
N ALA A 28 -0.50 9.85 -5.82
CA ALA A 28 0.28 10.90 -5.18
C ALA A 28 0.60 12.04 -6.14
N PHE A 29 1.06 11.71 -7.35
CA PHE A 29 1.36 12.68 -8.39
C PHE A 29 0.09 13.41 -8.84
N TYR A 30 -1.02 12.69 -9.05
CA TYR A 30 -2.29 13.28 -9.42
C TYR A 30 -2.80 14.27 -8.38
N ALA A 31 -2.78 13.90 -7.10
CA ALA A 31 -3.24 14.75 -6.01
C ALA A 31 -2.34 15.97 -5.78
N LEU A 32 -1.02 15.84 -5.94
CA LEU A 32 -0.07 16.93 -5.71
C LEU A 32 0.03 17.93 -6.86
N ILE A 33 -0.22 17.51 -8.11
CA ILE A 33 0.02 18.37 -9.28
C ILE A 33 -1.30 18.83 -9.90
N ILE A 34 -2.22 17.90 -10.15
CA ILE A 34 -3.41 18.20 -10.96
C ILE A 34 -4.48 18.91 -10.13
N GLU A 35 -4.75 18.45 -8.91
CA GLU A 35 -5.76 19.07 -8.06
C GLU A 35 -5.48 20.53 -7.66
N PRO A 36 -4.28 20.91 -7.20
CA PRO A 36 -4.02 22.30 -6.86
C PRO A 36 -4.13 23.22 -8.09
N ILE A 37 -3.71 22.78 -9.27
CA ILE A 37 -3.88 23.55 -10.52
C ILE A 37 -5.38 23.78 -10.83
N ILE A 38 -6.21 22.75 -10.72
CA ILE A 38 -7.67 22.85 -10.96
C ILE A 38 -8.36 23.72 -9.90
N LEU A 39 -7.94 23.63 -8.65
CA LEU A 39 -8.58 24.28 -7.51
C LEU A 39 -8.14 25.74 -7.32
N LEU A 40 -6.88 26.07 -7.64
CA LEU A 40 -6.41 27.46 -7.77
C LEU A 40 -7.24 28.21 -8.82
N LYS A 41 -7.59 27.55 -9.93
CA LYS A 41 -8.48 28.13 -10.96
C LYS A 41 -9.92 28.36 -10.46
N LYS A 42 -10.36 27.68 -9.40
CA LYS A 42 -11.72 27.78 -8.81
C LYS A 42 -11.79 28.64 -7.54
N ASN A 43 -10.68 29.23 -7.07
CA ASN A 43 -10.60 30.15 -5.92
C ASN A 43 -11.22 29.60 -4.61
N LYS A 44 -11.20 28.28 -4.39
CA LYS A 44 -11.73 27.61 -3.18
C LYS A 44 -10.62 27.06 -2.31
N ASN A 45 -9.83 27.94 -1.69
CA ASN A 45 -8.60 27.62 -0.98
C ASN A 45 -8.80 26.68 0.23
N GLU A 46 -9.88 26.89 1.00
CA GLU A 46 -10.21 26.09 2.20
C GLU A 46 -10.54 24.60 1.92
N SER A 47 -10.88 24.24 0.67
CA SER A 47 -11.24 22.85 0.32
C SER A 47 -10.10 22.05 -0.32
N ILE A 48 -8.98 22.71 -0.65
CA ILE A 48 -7.88 22.11 -1.43
C ILE A 48 -7.18 21.04 -0.62
N PHE A 49 -6.77 21.38 0.59
CA PHE A 49 -6.02 20.48 1.46
C PHE A 49 -6.83 19.22 1.83
N ARG A 50 -8.14 19.38 2.05
CA ARG A 50 -9.03 18.27 2.39
C ARG A 50 -9.29 17.34 1.19
N GLN A 51 -9.40 17.87 -0.03
CA GLN A 51 -9.54 17.06 -1.24
C GLN A 51 -8.27 16.28 -1.55
N ILE A 52 -7.11 16.95 -1.49
CA ILE A 52 -5.80 16.33 -1.72
C ILE A 52 -5.58 15.18 -0.73
N ARG A 53 -5.80 15.41 0.57
CA ARG A 53 -5.66 14.36 1.60
C ARG A 53 -6.62 13.19 1.39
N HIS A 54 -7.85 13.45 0.98
CA HIS A 54 -8.84 12.40 0.73
C HIS A 54 -8.49 11.56 -0.52
N ARG A 55 -7.95 12.17 -1.58
CA ARG A 55 -7.50 11.44 -2.77
C ARG A 55 -6.22 10.66 -2.53
N LEU A 56 -5.25 11.27 -1.83
CA LEU A 56 -4.04 10.60 -1.39
C LEU A 56 -4.38 9.38 -0.54
N GLY A 57 -5.24 9.54 0.47
CA GLY A 57 -5.64 8.42 1.34
C GLY A 57 -6.30 7.27 0.57
N ARG A 58 -7.16 7.57 -0.41
CA ARG A 58 -7.76 6.55 -1.27
C ARG A 58 -6.73 5.83 -2.14
N GLY A 59 -5.80 6.57 -2.74
CA GLY A 59 -4.74 6.00 -3.57
C GLY A 59 -3.78 5.11 -2.77
N ILE A 60 -3.41 5.55 -1.57
CA ILE A 60 -2.56 4.78 -0.65
C ILE A 60 -3.28 3.50 -0.22
N LEU A 61 -4.55 3.59 0.18
CA LEU A 61 -5.32 2.42 0.63
C LEU A 61 -5.46 1.38 -0.49
N LEU A 62 -5.75 1.81 -1.72
CA LEU A 62 -5.81 0.93 -2.88
C LEU A 62 -4.46 0.28 -3.18
N GLY A 63 -3.36 1.05 -3.11
CA GLY A 63 -2.02 0.50 -3.29
C GLY A 63 -1.63 -0.51 -2.21
N LEU A 64 -2.06 -0.27 -0.97
CA LEU A 64 -1.86 -1.19 0.15
C LEU A 64 -2.62 -2.51 -0.07
N GLU A 65 -3.81 -2.51 -0.68
CA GLU A 65 -4.52 -3.75 -1.03
C GLU A 65 -3.68 -4.66 -1.95
N PHE A 66 -2.99 -4.08 -2.95
CA PHE A 66 -2.08 -4.83 -3.83
C PHE A 66 -0.82 -5.32 -3.11
N LEU A 67 -0.23 -4.47 -2.26
CA LEU A 67 0.97 -4.84 -1.50
C LEU A 67 0.68 -5.96 -0.49
N VAL A 68 -0.46 -5.90 0.19
CA VAL A 68 -0.91 -6.96 1.11
C VAL A 68 -1.20 -8.25 0.34
N ALA A 69 -1.81 -8.18 -0.85
CA ALA A 69 -1.99 -9.35 -1.69
C ALA A 69 -0.65 -10.00 -2.07
N ALA A 70 0.37 -9.20 -2.38
CA ALA A 70 1.71 -9.68 -2.67
C ALA A 70 2.32 -10.42 -1.47
N ASP A 71 2.14 -9.91 -0.25
CA ASP A 71 2.60 -10.59 0.97
C ASP A 71 1.96 -11.95 1.18
N ILE A 72 0.63 -12.02 1.01
CA ILE A 72 -0.11 -13.28 1.19
C ILE A 72 0.43 -14.32 0.21
N VAL A 73 0.61 -13.96 -1.06
CA VAL A 73 1.18 -14.89 -2.07
C VAL A 73 2.61 -15.28 -1.71
N HIS A 74 3.43 -14.32 -1.28
CA HIS A 74 4.81 -14.59 -0.88
C HIS A 74 4.91 -15.57 0.31
N THR A 75 4.00 -15.46 1.29
CA THR A 75 3.96 -16.39 2.44
C THR A 75 3.51 -17.80 2.05
N VAL A 76 2.65 -17.96 1.04
CA VAL A 76 2.14 -19.27 0.60
C VAL A 76 3.11 -19.97 -0.36
N ALA A 77 3.87 -19.21 -1.15
CA ALA A 77 4.72 -19.76 -2.21
C ALA A 77 6.11 -20.22 -1.76
N VAL A 78 6.58 -19.78 -0.60
CA VAL A 78 7.93 -20.10 -0.10
C VAL A 78 7.89 -21.38 0.74
N GLU A 79 8.75 -22.34 0.39
CA GLU A 79 8.96 -23.52 1.24
C GLU A 79 9.59 -23.10 2.58
N LEU A 80 8.86 -23.35 3.66
CA LEU A 80 9.24 -22.94 5.00
C LEU A 80 10.44 -23.76 5.53
N THR A 81 11.67 -23.34 5.22
CA THR A 81 12.86 -23.77 5.97
C THR A 81 13.15 -22.80 7.12
N PHE A 82 13.65 -23.25 8.27
CA PHE A 82 13.87 -22.38 9.45
C PHE A 82 14.65 -21.09 9.14
N LYS A 83 15.60 -21.13 8.19
CA LYS A 83 16.38 -19.95 7.77
C LYS A 83 15.57 -19.00 6.90
N THR A 84 14.88 -19.51 5.87
CA THR A 84 14.07 -18.69 4.96
C THR A 84 12.84 -18.11 5.66
N VAL A 85 12.22 -18.89 6.55
CA VAL A 85 11.08 -18.46 7.38
C VAL A 85 11.48 -17.35 8.34
N GLY A 86 12.68 -17.41 8.92
CA GLY A 86 13.16 -16.35 9.80
C GLY A 86 13.26 -15.00 9.09
N VAL A 87 13.85 -14.97 7.88
CA VAL A 87 13.95 -13.75 7.07
C VAL A 87 12.56 -13.27 6.63
N LEU A 88 11.72 -14.19 6.15
CA LEU A 88 10.35 -13.90 5.75
C LEU A 88 9.52 -13.31 6.89
N ALA A 89 9.58 -13.91 8.08
CA ALA A 89 8.84 -13.45 9.26
C ALA A 89 9.27 -12.03 9.66
N ILE A 90 10.57 -11.73 9.61
CA ILE A 90 11.08 -10.38 9.88
C ILE A 90 10.56 -9.37 8.84
N VAL A 91 10.61 -9.70 7.55
CA VAL A 91 10.14 -8.81 6.48
C VAL A 91 8.63 -8.54 6.61
N VAL A 92 7.84 -9.59 6.84
CA VAL A 92 6.39 -9.46 7.07
C VAL A 92 6.11 -8.61 8.31
N LEU A 93 6.82 -8.82 9.41
CA LEU A 93 6.64 -8.07 10.65
C LEU A 93 6.97 -6.58 10.48
N ILE A 94 8.08 -6.26 9.79
CA ILE A 94 8.43 -4.89 9.41
C ILE A 94 7.32 -4.28 8.57
N ARG A 95 6.81 -5.00 7.56
CA ARG A 95 5.78 -4.50 6.67
C ARG A 95 4.46 -4.26 7.40
N THR A 96 4.01 -5.18 8.24
CA THR A 96 2.82 -4.98 9.08
C THR A 96 3.00 -3.76 9.97
N PHE A 97 4.16 -3.60 10.61
CA PHE A 97 4.43 -2.44 11.48
C PHE A 97 4.44 -1.11 10.72
N LEU A 98 5.08 -1.04 9.54
CA LEU A 98 5.12 0.16 8.72
C LEU A 98 3.76 0.52 8.14
N SER A 99 3.06 -0.44 7.54
CA SER A 99 1.72 -0.24 6.99
C SER A 99 0.74 0.20 8.09
N PHE A 100 0.82 -0.42 9.27
CA PHE A 100 0.03 -0.06 10.43
C PHE A 100 0.30 1.38 10.91
N THR A 101 1.57 1.76 11.02
CA THR A 101 1.97 3.10 11.47
C THR A 101 1.49 4.18 10.48
N LEU A 102 1.67 3.93 9.17
CA LEU A 102 1.20 4.83 8.12
C LEU A 102 -0.33 5.01 8.14
N GLU A 103 -1.07 3.93 8.37
CA GLU A 103 -2.52 3.98 8.44
C GLU A 103 -3.01 4.80 9.65
N VAL A 104 -2.38 4.64 10.80
CA VAL A 104 -2.65 5.44 12.01
C VAL A 104 -2.33 6.92 11.77
N GLU A 105 -1.19 7.23 11.15
CA GLU A 105 -0.80 8.61 10.85
C GLU A 105 -1.78 9.28 9.86
N LEU A 106 -2.18 8.56 8.81
CA LEU A 106 -3.10 9.09 7.81
C LEU A 106 -4.50 9.31 8.37
N SER A 107 -5.02 8.33 9.12
CA SER A 107 -6.38 8.33 9.67
C SER A 107 -6.51 9.16 10.95
N GLY A 108 -5.39 9.42 11.65
CA GLY A 108 -5.35 10.12 12.93
C GLY A 108 -6.08 9.37 14.05
N ARG A 109 -6.38 8.09 13.86
CA ARG A 109 -7.16 7.24 14.76
C ARG A 109 -6.53 5.86 14.78
N TRP A 110 -6.64 5.18 15.91
CA TRP A 110 -6.22 3.78 15.97
C TRP A 110 -7.20 2.92 15.17
N PRO A 111 -6.75 1.90 14.41
CA PRO A 111 -7.65 1.08 13.58
C PRO A 111 -8.70 0.31 14.37
N TRP A 112 -8.50 0.14 15.68
CA TRP A 112 -9.48 -0.44 16.62
C TRP A 112 -10.46 0.57 17.24
N GLN A 113 -10.35 1.87 16.95
CA GLN A 113 -11.36 2.84 17.37
C GLN A 113 -12.60 2.73 16.47
N LYS A 114 -13.68 2.17 17.04
CA LYS A 114 -14.99 2.12 16.38
C LYS A 114 -15.53 3.52 16.10
N LYS A 115 -16.18 3.67 14.94
CA LYS A 115 -17.03 4.84 14.61
C LYS A 115 -18.21 4.85 15.59
N GLU A 116 -18.19 5.75 16.54
CA GLU A 116 -19.42 6.29 17.14
C GLU A 116 -19.90 7.48 16.32
#